data_AF-A0A1J9PP66-F1
#
_entry.id   AF-A0A1J9PP66-F1
#
_cell.length_a   1.000
_cell.length_b   1.000
_cell.length_c   1.000
_cell.angle_alpha   90.00
_cell.angle_beta   90.00
_cell.angle_gamma   90.00
#
_symmetry.space_group_name_H-M   'P 1'
#
loop_
_entity.id
_entity.type
_entity.pdbx_description
1 polymer ?
#
loop_
_entity_poly.entity_id
_entity_poly.type
_entity_poly.pdbx_seq_one_letter_code
_entity_poly.pdbx_strand_id
1 'polypeptide(L)'
;MGKRITREMREQRAREANFDPDKSKLSGERVLRGLEPCAERGYNDMWEIWEEYCETSQNCDIFDEQTKKHFIIFLAKITKGMQSLKDPRPKPSSIWQRWKRFTANWARKKGEQLPHDVTNSGTM
;
A
#
# COMPACT_ATOMS: atom_id res chain seq x y z
N MET A 1 -20.04 -16.41 -2.31
CA MET A 1 -20.25 -15.02 -1.85
C MET A 1 -20.07 -14.97 -0.35
N GLY A 2 -19.14 -14.16 0.17
CA GLY A 2 -18.96 -14.02 1.63
C GLY A 2 -20.21 -13.38 2.26
N LYS A 3 -20.69 -13.94 3.37
CA LYS A 3 -21.86 -13.40 4.09
C LYS A 3 -21.59 -11.94 4.49
N ARG A 4 -22.54 -11.06 4.21
CA ARG A 4 -22.46 -9.64 4.56
C ARG A 4 -22.44 -9.52 6.09
N ILE A 5 -21.45 -8.82 6.65
CA ILE A 5 -21.37 -8.61 8.10
C ILE A 5 -22.50 -7.65 8.50
N THR A 6 -23.37 -8.09 9.42
CA THR A 6 -24.48 -7.28 9.92
C THR A 6 -23.99 -6.17 10.86
N ARG A 7 -24.87 -5.25 11.23
CA ARG A 7 -24.56 -4.22 12.24
C ARG A 7 -24.21 -4.85 13.59
N GLU A 8 -25.03 -5.79 14.05
CA GLU A 8 -24.84 -6.50 15.32
C GLU A 8 -23.50 -7.24 15.37
N MET A 9 -23.10 -7.90 14.28
CA MET A 9 -21.79 -8.56 14.19
C MET A 9 -20.62 -7.57 14.29
N ARG A 10 -20.78 -6.33 13.79
CA ARG A 10 -19.74 -5.29 13.92
C ARG A 10 -19.64 -4.79 15.35
N GLU A 11 -20.77 -4.54 16.01
CA GLU A 11 -20.84 -4.11 17.40
C GLU A 11 -20.34 -5.19 18.37
N GLN A 12 -20.60 -6.46 18.09
CA GLN A 12 -20.06 -7.57 18.84
C GLN A 12 -18.52 -7.64 18.72
N ARG A 13 -17.98 -7.61 17.49
CA ARG A 13 -16.52 -7.62 17.28
C ARG A 13 -15.82 -6.43 17.91
N ALA A 14 -16.43 -5.25 17.88
CA ALA A 14 -15.88 -4.06 18.53
C ALA A 14 -15.78 -4.23 20.04
N ARG A 15 -16.83 -4.79 20.68
CA ARG A 15 -16.83 -5.12 22.11
C ARG A 15 -15.78 -6.18 22.46
N GLU A 16 -15.70 -7.27 21.68
CA GLU A 16 -14.68 -8.32 21.86
C GLU A 16 -13.25 -7.79 21.72
N ALA A 17 -13.04 -6.78 20.88
CA ALA A 17 -11.76 -6.12 20.68
C ALA A 17 -11.47 -5.00 21.71
N ASN A 18 -12.30 -4.84 22.75
CA ASN A 18 -12.21 -3.77 23.75
C ASN A 18 -12.15 -2.36 23.11
N PHE A 19 -12.93 -2.12 22.06
CA PHE A 19 -13.02 -0.82 21.42
C PHE A 19 -13.65 0.20 22.38
N ASP A 20 -12.86 1.20 22.79
CA ASP A 20 -13.36 2.35 23.56
C ASP A 20 -13.92 3.42 22.59
N PRO A 21 -15.23 3.71 22.61
CA PRO A 21 -15.82 4.75 21.79
C PRO A 21 -15.49 6.17 22.28
N ASP A 22 -14.94 6.32 23.49
CA ASP A 22 -14.57 7.60 24.07
C ASP A 22 -13.33 8.19 23.41
N LYS A 23 -13.54 9.30 22.70
CA LYS A 23 -12.47 10.00 21.98
C LYS A 23 -11.60 10.86 22.89
N SER A 24 -12.01 11.14 24.12
CA SER A 24 -11.28 12.03 25.05
C SER A 24 -9.93 11.48 25.48
N LYS A 25 -9.74 10.15 25.36
CA LYS A 25 -8.50 9.44 25.68
C LYS A 25 -7.57 9.23 24.48
N LEU A 26 -7.95 9.70 23.30
CA LEU A 26 -7.12 9.56 22.10
C LEU A 26 -5.93 10.53 22.18
N SER A 27 -4.71 10.00 22.15
CA SER A 27 -3.51 10.82 21.98
C SER A 27 -3.53 11.51 20.61
N GLY A 28 -3.05 12.74 20.53
CA GLY A 28 -2.79 13.42 19.25
C GLY A 28 -1.66 12.78 18.43
N GLU A 29 -0.87 11.89 19.06
CA GLU A 29 0.16 11.12 18.37
C GLU A 29 -0.44 10.12 17.40
N ARG A 30 0.15 10.04 16.20
CA ARG A 30 -0.21 9.00 15.23
C ARG A 30 0.17 7.65 15.82
N VAL A 31 -0.84 6.81 16.06
CA VAL A 31 -0.62 5.41 16.44
C VAL A 31 0.00 4.67 15.25
N LEU A 32 1.32 4.62 15.21
CA LEU A 32 2.05 3.65 14.39
C LEU A 32 1.92 2.30 15.08
N ARG A 33 0.75 1.64 14.93
CA ARG A 33 0.63 0.24 15.33
C ARG A 33 1.80 -0.54 14.72
N GLY A 34 2.37 -1.44 15.52
CA GLY A 34 3.26 -2.48 15.00
C GLY A 34 2.58 -3.14 13.81
N LEU A 35 3.30 -3.25 12.70
CA LEU A 35 2.74 -3.88 11.50
C LEU A 35 2.53 -5.35 11.81
N GLU A 36 1.41 -5.92 11.35
CA GLU A 36 1.29 -7.37 11.33
C GLU A 36 2.40 -7.95 10.42
N PRO A 37 2.97 -9.12 10.74
CA PRO A 37 4.09 -9.67 9.98
C PRO A 37 3.84 -9.77 8.47
N CYS A 38 2.60 -10.00 8.05
CA CYS A 38 2.25 -10.04 6.63
C CYS A 38 2.29 -8.65 5.97
N ALA A 39 1.87 -7.60 6.69
CA ALA A 39 1.93 -6.23 6.20
C ALA A 39 3.38 -5.74 6.15
N GLU A 40 4.18 -6.05 7.17
CA GLU A 40 5.60 -5.72 7.23
C GLU A 40 6.37 -6.36 6.06
N ARG A 41 6.19 -7.66 5.81
CA ARG A 41 6.77 -8.33 4.63
C ARG A 41 6.39 -7.62 3.34
N GLY A 42 5.10 -7.37 3.13
CA GLY A 42 4.63 -6.70 1.91
C GLY A 42 5.14 -5.26 1.76
N TYR A 43 5.54 -4.60 2.84
CA TYR A 43 6.17 -3.29 2.83
C TYR A 43 7.65 -3.38 2.49
N ASN A 44 8.38 -4.31 3.11
CA ASN A 44 9.79 -4.57 2.83
C ASN A 44 10.01 -5.02 1.38
N ASP A 45 9.21 -5.96 0.88
CA ASP A 45 9.25 -6.40 -0.52
C ASP A 45 9.14 -5.21 -1.50
N MET A 46 8.24 -4.26 -1.22
CA MET A 46 8.06 -3.10 -2.08
C MET A 46 9.18 -2.08 -1.97
N TRP A 47 9.88 -2.05 -0.84
CA TRP A 47 11.05 -1.21 -0.65
C TRP A 47 12.26 -1.77 -1.38
N GLU A 48 12.49 -3.08 -1.30
CA GLU A 48 13.54 -3.79 -2.06
C GLU A 48 13.35 -3.59 -3.56
N ILE A 49 12.12 -3.76 -4.08
CA ILE A 49 11.79 -3.50 -5.49
C ILE A 49 12.11 -2.06 -5.90
N TRP A 50 11.93 -1.09 -5.00
CA TRP A 50 12.27 0.31 -5.26
C TRP A 50 13.79 0.53 -5.27
N GLU A 51 14.53 -0.09 -4.35
CA GLU A 51 16.00 -0.04 -4.32
C GLU A 51 16.59 -0.67 -5.58
N GLU A 52 16.10 -1.83 -6.01
CA GLU A 52 16.51 -2.50 -7.26
C GLU A 52 16.22 -1.63 -8.51
N TYR A 53 15.04 -1.02 -8.55
CA TYR A 53 14.69 -0.05 -9.60
C TYR A 53 15.70 1.11 -9.61
N CYS A 54 16.14 1.53 -8.42
CA CYS A 54 17.05 2.63 -8.27
C CYS A 54 18.51 2.34 -8.64
N GLU A 55 18.97 1.13 -8.36
CA GLU A 55 20.30 0.69 -8.79
C GLU A 55 20.43 0.63 -10.32
N THR A 56 19.31 0.39 -11.01
CA THR A 56 19.27 0.23 -12.46
C THR A 56 18.89 1.50 -13.23
N SER A 57 18.38 2.52 -12.55
CA SER A 57 17.96 3.79 -13.16
C SER A 57 18.90 4.95 -12.82
N GLN A 58 19.14 5.85 -13.79
CA GLN A 58 20.02 7.01 -13.61
C GLN A 58 19.43 8.11 -12.70
N ASN A 59 18.11 8.13 -12.51
CA ASN A 59 17.41 9.09 -11.65
C ASN A 59 16.32 8.37 -10.83
N CYS A 60 16.36 8.59 -9.53
CA CYS A 60 15.57 7.93 -8.50
C CYS A 60 14.66 8.87 -7.73
N ASP A 61 14.48 10.10 -8.21
CA ASP A 61 13.61 11.02 -7.53
C ASP A 61 12.14 10.60 -7.69
N ILE A 62 11.55 10.03 -6.65
CA ILE A 62 10.14 9.63 -6.65
C ILE A 62 9.18 10.83 -6.72
N PHE A 63 9.65 12.06 -6.55
CA PHE A 63 8.83 13.25 -6.76
C PHE A 63 8.77 13.65 -8.24
N ASP A 64 9.75 13.23 -9.04
CA ASP A 64 9.75 13.43 -10.49
C ASP A 64 8.66 12.61 -11.19
N GLU A 65 7.92 13.27 -12.07
CA GLU A 65 6.80 12.66 -12.82
C GLU A 65 7.25 11.53 -13.75
N GLN A 66 8.43 11.63 -14.35
CA GLN A 66 8.93 10.58 -15.24
C GLN A 66 9.34 9.34 -14.44
N THR A 67 10.07 9.53 -13.33
CA THR A 67 10.43 8.45 -12.41
C THR A 67 9.20 7.75 -11.86
N LYS A 68 8.17 8.51 -11.42
CA LYS A 68 6.89 7.94 -10.95
C LYS A 68 6.24 7.04 -11.98
N LYS A 69 6.04 7.55 -13.20
CA LYS A 69 5.42 6.79 -14.29
C LYS A 69 6.26 5.57 -14.67
N HIS A 70 7.57 5.73 -14.76
CA HIS A 70 8.48 4.66 -15.12
C HIS A 70 8.51 3.55 -14.06
N PHE A 71 8.50 3.91 -12.78
CA PHE A 71 8.42 2.94 -11.69
C PHE A 71 7.06 2.21 -11.67
N ILE A 72 5.93 2.89 -11.91
CA ILE A 72 4.62 2.22 -12.03
C ILE A 72 4.61 1.23 -13.21
N ILE A 73 5.21 1.59 -14.35
CA ILE A 73 5.40 0.69 -15.49
C ILE A 73 6.26 -0.50 -15.10
N PHE A 74 7.36 -0.29 -14.38
CA PHE A 74 8.21 -1.36 -13.87
C PHE A 74 7.43 -2.31 -12.96
N LEU A 75 6.64 -1.79 -12.01
CA LEU A 75 5.75 -2.58 -11.16
C LEU A 75 4.76 -3.43 -11.98
N ALA A 76 4.19 -2.87 -13.05
CA ALA A 76 3.30 -3.58 -13.94
C ALA A 76 4.01 -4.73 -14.70
N LYS A 77 5.28 -4.55 -15.08
CA LYS A 77 6.07 -5.57 -15.78
C LYS A 77 6.46 -6.74 -14.88
N ILE A 78 6.82 -6.48 -13.62
CA ILE A 78 7.23 -7.53 -12.66
C ILE A 78 6.03 -8.23 -12.01
N THR A 79 4.83 -7.63 -12.06
CA THR A 79 3.62 -8.23 -11.50
C THR A 79 3.02 -9.21 -12.50
N LYS A 80 3.09 -10.51 -12.22
CA LYS A 80 2.39 -11.53 -13.01
C LYS A 80 0.89 -11.52 -12.70
N GLY A 81 0.05 -11.53 -13.74
CA GLY A 81 -1.38 -11.78 -13.60
C GLY A 81 -1.64 -13.23 -13.19
N MET A 82 -2.61 -13.45 -12.29
CA MET A 82 -2.98 -14.79 -11.79
C MET A 82 -4.12 -15.43 -12.60
N GLN A 83 -4.49 -14.90 -13.77
CA GLN A 83 -5.68 -15.37 -14.50
C GLN A 83 -5.40 -15.80 -15.93
N SER A 84 -5.16 -17.11 -16.05
CA SER A 84 -5.37 -17.93 -17.24
C SER A 84 -4.53 -17.58 -18.47
N LEU A 85 -4.31 -18.59 -19.30
CA LEU A 85 -3.61 -18.55 -20.60
C LEU A 85 -4.14 -17.50 -21.61
N LYS A 86 -5.11 -16.65 -21.25
CA LYS A 86 -5.79 -15.67 -22.12
C LYS A 86 -5.34 -14.22 -21.92
N ASP A 87 -4.90 -13.82 -20.74
CA ASP A 87 -4.28 -12.49 -20.54
C ASP A 87 -3.24 -12.55 -19.40
N PRO A 88 -1.93 -12.55 -19.72
CA PRO A 88 -0.87 -12.63 -18.71
C PRO A 88 -0.72 -11.33 -17.91
N ARG A 89 -1.41 -10.25 -18.30
CA ARG A 89 -1.27 -8.95 -17.66
C ARG A 89 -1.87 -8.95 -16.26
N PRO A 90 -1.20 -8.27 -15.29
CA PRO A 90 -1.75 -8.10 -13.96
C PRO A 90 -3.01 -7.23 -14.00
N LYS A 91 -3.93 -7.49 -13.07
CA LYS A 91 -5.08 -6.59 -12.87
C LYS A 91 -4.57 -5.22 -12.42
N PRO A 92 -5.19 -4.11 -12.88
CA PRO A 92 -4.88 -2.78 -12.39
C PRO A 92 -4.93 -2.68 -10.85
N SER A 93 -5.90 -3.36 -10.23
CA SER A 93 -6.02 -3.43 -8.77
C SER A 93 -4.78 -4.01 -8.07
N SER A 94 -4.06 -4.94 -8.71
CA SER A 94 -2.85 -5.55 -8.16
C SER A 94 -1.67 -4.57 -8.19
N ILE A 95 -1.52 -3.83 -9.29
CA ILE A 95 -0.51 -2.77 -9.42
C ILE A 95 -0.81 -1.67 -8.39
N TRP A 96 -2.07 -1.26 -8.28
CA TRP A 96 -2.53 -0.26 -7.31
C TRP A 96 -2.26 -0.67 -5.86
N GLN A 97 -2.46 -1.95 -5.51
CA GLN A 97 -2.14 -2.45 -4.17
C GLN A 97 -0.64 -2.38 -3.86
N ARG A 98 0.22 -2.73 -4.83
CA ARG A 98 1.68 -2.60 -4.71
C ARG A 98 2.10 -1.14 -4.52
N TRP A 99 1.54 -0.25 -5.34
CA TRP A 99 1.77 1.19 -5.22
C TRP A 99 1.39 1.72 -3.83
N LYS A 100 0.21 1.36 -3.30
CA LYS A 100 -0.21 1.78 -1.96
C LYS A 100 0.66 1.21 -0.84
N ARG A 101 1.20 0.00 -0.99
CA ARG A 101 2.16 -0.56 -0.03
C ARG A 101 3.46 0.23 -0.03
N PHE A 102 3.96 0.58 -1.21
CA PHE A 102 5.16 1.41 -1.34
C PHE A 102 4.96 2.79 -0.69
N THR A 103 3.90 3.52 -1.06
CA THR A 103 3.68 4.89 -0.53
C THR A 103 3.39 4.89 0.97
N ALA A 104 2.72 3.86 1.49
CA ALA A 104 2.54 3.68 2.93
C ALA A 104 3.87 3.39 3.65
N ASN A 105 4.74 2.55 3.06
CA ASN A 105 6.04 2.25 3.65
C ASN A 105 7.00 3.46 3.56
N TRP A 106 6.93 4.25 2.48
CA TRP A 106 7.66 5.51 2.36
C TRP A 106 7.35 6.42 3.54
N ALA A 107 6.07 6.62 3.85
CA ALA A 107 5.65 7.45 4.98
C ALA A 107 6.15 6.95 6.33
N ARG A 108 6.34 5.63 6.49
CA ARG A 108 6.91 5.06 7.71
C ARG A 108 8.42 5.22 7.78
N LYS A 109 9.14 5.00 6.67
CA LYS A 109 10.61 5.04 6.63
C LYS A 109 11.17 6.47 6.60
N LYS A 110 10.50 7.38 5.90
CA LYS A 110 10.96 8.76 5.70
C LYS A 110 10.28 9.77 6.62
N GLY A 111 9.22 9.36 7.32
CA GLY A 111 8.43 10.24 8.19
C GLY A 111 7.58 11.28 7.45
N GLU A 112 7.62 11.29 6.11
CA GLU A 112 6.90 12.22 5.25
C GLU A 112 5.91 11.48 4.36
N GLN A 113 4.73 12.06 4.15
CA GLN A 113 3.79 11.53 3.17
C GLN A 113 4.17 12.03 1.78
N LEU A 114 4.19 11.12 0.81
CA LEU A 114 4.26 11.52 -0.59
C LEU A 114 3.02 12.37 -0.93
N PRO A 115 3.17 13.43 -1.74
CA PRO A 115 2.06 14.30 -2.04
C PRO A 115 0.95 13.58 -2.83
N HIS A 116 -0.24 14.18 -2.84
CA HIS A 116 -1.46 13.53 -3.32
C HIS A 116 -1.36 13.11 -4.80
N ASP A 117 -0.72 13.93 -5.62
CA ASP A 117 -0.40 13.67 -7.02
C ASP A 117 0.40 12.38 -7.19
N VAL A 118 1.37 12.13 -6.29
CA VAL A 118 2.17 10.91 -6.26
C VAL A 118 1.30 9.74 -5.86
N THR A 119 0.65 9.81 -4.69
CA THR A 119 -0.10 8.68 -4.13
C THR A 119 -1.29 8.22 -4.98
N ASN A 120 -1.89 9.10 -5.80
CA ASN A 120 -3.01 8.78 -6.68
C ASN A 120 -2.67 8.68 -8.18
N SER A 121 -1.39 8.68 -8.55
CA SER A 121 -0.94 8.50 -9.94
C SER A 121 -1.27 7.11 -10.53
N GLY A 122 -1.54 6.11 -9.70
CA GLY A 122 -1.93 4.76 -10.13
C GLY A 122 -3.43 4.55 -10.41
N THR A 123 -4.22 5.63 -10.45
CA THR A 123 -5.70 5.60 -10.60
C THR A 123 -6.21 5.86 -12.03
N MET A 124 -5.35 5.79 -13.06
CA MET A 124 -5.77 5.94 -14.46
C MET A 124 -6.83 4.91 -14.88
#